data_AF-A0A2E2WZW8-F1
#
_entry.id   AF-A0A2E2WZW8-F1
#
_cell.length_a   1.000
_cell.length_b   1.000
_cell.length_c   1.000
_cell.angle_alpha   90.00
_cell.angle_beta   90.00
_cell.angle_gamma   90.00
#
_symmetry.space_group_name_H-M   'P 1'
#
loop_
_entity.id
_entity.type
_entity.pdbx_description
1 polymer ?
#
loop_
_entity_poly.entity_id
_entity_poly.type
_entity_poly.pdbx_seq_one_letter_code
_entity_poly.pdbx_strand_id
1 'polypeptide(L)' 'MDGLMMDTPLSLIHVFDRATRLFADKEVVTATPSGRERISYGEWGERTRRLGGVLDDLGISEDGRVATFS' A
#
# COMPACT_ATOMS: atom_id res chain seq x y z
N MET A 1 6.14 -22.56 27.79
CA MET A 1 5.85 -21.27 28.44
C MET A 1 6.24 -20.23 27.41
N ASP A 2 5.28 -19.42 26.98
CA ASP A 2 5.50 -18.45 25.90
C ASP A 2 6.18 -17.17 26.43
N GLY A 3 6.86 -16.43 25.54
CA GLY A 3 7.60 -15.23 25.90
C GLY A 3 6.71 -14.00 26.14
N LEU A 4 7.19 -13.05 26.95
CA LEU A 4 6.49 -11.78 27.27
C LEU A 4 6.67 -10.69 26.19
N MET A 5 7.07 -11.06 24.98
CA MET A 5 7.33 -10.10 23.90
C MET A 5 6.03 -9.75 23.18
N MET A 6 6.03 -8.59 22.50
CA MET A 6 4.91 -8.22 21.64
C MET A 6 4.70 -9.26 20.54
N ASP A 7 3.45 -9.68 20.37
CA ASP A 7 3.02 -10.55 19.28
C ASP A 7 2.45 -9.68 18.15
N THR A 8 3.14 -9.59 17.03
CA THR A 8 2.72 -8.80 15.88
C THR A 8 3.17 -9.49 14.59
N PRO A 9 2.26 -9.69 13.62
CA PRO A 9 2.59 -10.39 12.38
C PRO A 9 3.50 -9.55 11.47
N LEU A 10 4.37 -10.24 10.73
CA LEU A 10 5.15 -9.63 9.65
C LEU A 10 4.26 -9.42 8.42
N SER A 11 3.69 -8.22 8.27
CA SER A 11 2.78 -7.88 7.18
C SER A 11 3.28 -6.70 6.33
N LEU A 12 2.89 -6.69 5.06
CA LEU A 12 3.15 -5.55 4.17
C LEU A 12 2.41 -4.28 4.63
N ILE A 13 1.29 -4.42 5.33
CA ILE A 13 0.52 -3.31 5.90
C ILE A 13 1.39 -2.51 6.88
N HIS A 14 2.25 -3.17 7.67
CA HIS A 14 3.15 -2.46 8.59
C HIS A 14 4.14 -1.54 7.85
N VAL A 15 4.67 -2.00 6.71
CA VAL A 15 5.58 -1.21 5.87
C VAL A 15 4.83 -0.04 5.22
N PHE A 16 3.65 -0.31 4.67
CA PHE A 16 2.78 0.69 4.05
C PHE A 16 2.38 1.81 5.04
N ASP A 17 1.94 1.44 6.24
CA ASP A 17 1.55 2.40 7.27
C ASP A 17 2.74 3.24 7.74
N ARG A 18 3.91 2.63 7.92
CA ARG A 18 5.11 3.38 8.29
C ARG A 18 5.51 4.40 7.21
N ALA A 19 5.48 4.00 5.94
CA ALA A 19 5.80 4.88 4.82
C ALA A 19 4.84 6.08 4.75
N THR A 20 3.54 5.81 4.86
CA THR A 20 2.50 6.85 4.72
C THR A 20 2.36 7.74 5.96
N ARG A 21 2.68 7.25 7.17
CA ARG A 21 2.58 8.03 8.41
C ARG A 21 3.83 8.85 8.72
N LEU A 22 5.02 8.25 8.58
CA LEU A 22 6.27 8.89 9.00
C LEU A 22 7.00 9.61 7.86
N PHE A 23 6.68 9.27 6.61
CA PHE A 23 7.42 9.74 5.44
C PHE A 23 6.48 10.23 4.33
N ALA A 24 5.31 10.77 4.70
CA ALA A 24 4.27 11.18 3.77
C ALA A 24 4.79 12.07 2.63
N ASP A 25 5.74 12.97 2.92
CA ASP A 25 6.30 13.93 1.95
C ASP A 25 7.36 13.35 1.00
N LYS A 26 7.77 12.08 1.17
CA LYS A 26 8.74 11.45 0.25
C LYS A 26 8.09 11.18 -1.10
N GLU A 27 8.83 11.38 -2.18
CA GLU A 27 8.32 11.22 -3.53
C GLU A 27 8.48 9.80 -4.08
N VAL A 28 7.45 9.33 -4.79
CA VAL A 28 7.50 8.28 -5.80
C VAL A 28 7.56 8.94 -7.17
N VAL A 29 8.61 8.66 -7.94
CA VAL A 29 8.79 9.18 -9.28
C VAL A 29 8.65 8.05 -10.29
N THR A 30 7.64 8.13 -11.15
CA THR A 30 7.33 7.11 -12.16
C THR A 30 7.70 7.62 -13.55
N ALA A 31 8.45 6.82 -14.31
CA ALA A 31 8.68 7.10 -15.72
C ALA A 31 7.45 6.65 -16.54
N THR A 32 6.93 7.54 -17.38
CA THR A 32 5.80 7.30 -18.27
C THR A 32 6.22 7.55 -19.72
N PRO A 33 5.45 7.07 -20.73
CA PRO A 33 5.78 7.33 -22.14
C PRO A 33 5.87 8.83 -22.48
N SER A 34 5.14 9.68 -21.75
CA SER A 34 5.12 11.14 -21.91
C SER A 34 6.12 11.88 -21.01
N GLY A 35 6.85 11.20 -20.12
CA GLY A 35 7.84 11.85 -19.26
C GLY A 35 7.97 11.22 -17.88
N ARG A 36 7.84 12.03 -16.82
CA ARG A 36 7.93 11.60 -15.43
C ARG A 36 6.78 12.17 -14.62
N GLU A 37 6.11 11.30 -13.88
CA GLU A 37 5.08 11.67 -12.90
C GLU A 37 5.65 11.57 -11.49
N ARG A 38 5.19 12.46 -10.61
CA ARG A 38 5.61 12.51 -9.20
C ARG A 38 4.39 12.54 -8.32
N ILE A 39 4.39 11.71 -7.29
CA ILE A 39 3.42 11.75 -6.19
C ILE A 39 4.17 11.55 -4.87
N SER A 40 3.61 12.03 -3.78
CA SER A 40 4.09 11.77 -2.43
C SER A 40 3.65 10.39 -1.91
N TYR A 41 4.32 9.86 -0.88
CA TYR A 41 3.83 8.67 -0.17
C TYR A 41 2.47 8.90 0.46
N GLY A 42 2.14 10.13 0.86
CA GLY A 42 0.80 10.50 1.32
C GLY A 42 -0.27 10.25 0.25
N GLU A 43 -0.08 10.82 -0.94
CA GLU A 43 -0.99 10.66 -2.08
C GLU A 43 -1.06 9.22 -2.58
N TRP A 44 0.08 8.53 -2.63
CA TRP A 44 0.13 7.09 -2.93
C TRP A 44 -0.71 6.30 -1.92
N GLY A 45 -0.53 6.58 -0.62
CA GLY A 45 -1.25 5.91 0.45
C GLY A 45 -2.76 6.14 0.41
N GLU A 46 -3.20 7.36 0.14
CA GLU A 46 -4.62 7.67 -0.04
C GLU A 46 -5.21 6.86 -1.21
N ARG A 47 -4.57 6.90 -2.37
CA ARG A 47 -5.03 6.19 -3.58
C ARG A 47 -5.07 4.68 -3.38
N THR A 48 -4.06 4.10 -2.73
CA THR A 48 -4.03 2.66 -2.42
C THR A 48 -5.19 2.24 -1.51
N ARG A 49 -5.51 3.03 -0.48
CA ARG A 49 -6.67 2.73 0.39
C ARG A 49 -8.00 2.81 -0.36
N ARG A 50 -8.17 3.81 -1.23
CA ARG A 50 -9.37 3.92 -2.08
C ARG A 50 -9.49 2.74 -3.03
N LEU A 51 -8.38 2.28 -3.64
CA LEU A 51 -8.37 1.07 -4.47
C LEU A 51 -8.77 -0.16 -3.66
N GLY A 52 -8.24 -0.33 -2.44
CA GLY A 52 -8.61 -1.42 -1.54
C GLY A 52 -10.11 -1.47 -1.27
N GLY A 53 -10.72 -0.34 -0.92
CA GLY A 53 -12.17 -0.27 -0.70
C GLY A 53 -13.00 -0.65 -1.94
N VAL A 54 -12.54 -0.27 -3.14
CA VAL A 54 -13.21 -0.69 -4.39
C VAL A 54 -13.09 -2.21 -4.61
N LEU A 55 -11.95 -2.83 -4.28
CA LEU A 55 -11.80 -4.28 -4.40
C LEU A 55 -12.72 -5.02 -3.42
N ASP A 56 -12.90 -4.48 -2.22
CA ASP A 56 -13.86 -4.99 -1.23
C ASP A 56 -15.30 -4.88 -1.76
N ASP A 57 -15.68 -3.72 -2.32
CA ASP A 57 -17.00 -3.48 -2.91
C ASP A 57 -17.30 -4.43 -4.09
N LEU A 58 -16.26 -4.83 -4.84
CA LEU A 58 -16.36 -5.81 -5.92
C LEU A 58 -16.46 -7.27 -5.42
N GLY A 59 -16.37 -7.50 -4.11
CA GLY A 59 -16.52 -8.82 -3.50
C GLY A 59 -15.33 -9.74 -3.72
N ILE A 60 -14.13 -9.18 -3.91
CA ILE A 60 -12.90 -9.98 -3.98
C ILE A 60 -12.66 -10.62 -2.61
N SER A 61 -12.50 -11.95 -2.58
CA SER A 61 -12.24 -12.68 -1.32
C SER A 61 -10.86 -12.36 -0.76
N GLU A 62 -10.61 -12.72 0.50
CA GLU A 62 -9.28 -12.55 1.15
C GLU A 62 -8.13 -13.19 0.34
N ASP A 63 -8.37 -14.35 -0.27
CA ASP A 63 -7.42 -15.05 -1.16
C ASP A 63 -7.66 -14.76 -2.66
N GLY A 64 -8.45 -13.74 -2.96
CA GLY A 64 -8.83 -13.35 -4.32
C GLY A 64 -7.62 -12.84 -5.10
N ARG A 65 -7.52 -13.22 -6.37
CA ARG A 65 -6.37 -12.84 -7.22
C ARG A 65 -6.73 -11.59 -8.01
N VAL A 66 -5.89 -10.56 -7.91
CA VAL A 66 -5.99 -9.33 -8.70
C VAL A 66 -4.82 -9.29 -9.67
N ALA A 67 -5.10 -9.31 -10.97
CA ALA A 67 -4.09 -9.35 -12.02
C ALA A 67 -3.66 -7.94 -12.47
N THR A 68 -2.39 -7.81 -12.86
CA THR A 68 -1.82 -6.61 -13.51
C THR A 68 -1.11 -7.03 -14.81
N PHE A 69 -1.11 -6.17 -15.83
CA PHE A 69 -0.32 -6.37 -17.05
C PHE A 69 1.00 -5.58 -16.96
N SER A 70 2.10 -6.19 -17.40
CA SER A 70 3.46 -5.61 -17.40
C SER A 70 3.92 -5.24 -18.81
#